data_AF-A0A2T5XSF4-F1
#
_entry.id   AF-A0A2T5XSF4-F1
#
_cell.length_a   1.000
_cell.length_b   1.000
_cell.length_c   1.000
_cell.angle_alpha   90.00
_cell.angle_beta   90.00
_cell.angle_gamma   90.00
#
_symmetry.space_group_name_H-M   'P 1'
#
loop_
_entity.id
_entity.type
_entity.pdbx_description
1 polymer ?
#
loop_
_entity_poly.entity_id
_entity_poly.type
_entity_poly.pdbx_seq_one_letter_code
_entity_poly.pdbx_strand_id
1 'polypeptide(L)'
;MTPNKTLIFALLALSACSKHSREDEPQQMVYQNFQQSLFEPYIAQGSIFTREVKNMPLATNSAAIAAYMPKMPAEYLPERFKKTVLTTLSTTSYNIPIYVVDSNNPSQEYANFESKDNRVIYKKDLVQYTTGRIPLPKYAQPAGGGDKSFAVYDRATGMMREYFHVVKDEKGTWHFSASGYFKAKPNFKDLGKDNFAMQHTTGGSAVVCMLNPLSQIGIEEARKGEIKHALSFTIANAGKGFSYPAKQGDGPQQTLMLRWKDNGSV
;
A
#
# COMPACT_ATOMS: atom_id res chain seq x y z
N MET A 1 21.49 -51.35 14.75
CA MET A 1 22.26 -50.32 14.01
C MET A 1 21.71 -48.96 14.35
N THR A 2 22.59 -48.11 14.87
CA THR A 2 22.39 -46.77 15.42
C THR A 2 21.93 -45.75 14.35
N PRO A 3 21.13 -44.71 14.68
CA PRO A 3 20.64 -43.73 13.72
C PRO A 3 21.63 -42.57 13.57
N ASN A 4 21.94 -42.15 12.34
CA ASN A 4 22.82 -41.01 12.09
C ASN A 4 21.99 -39.79 11.66
N LYS A 5 21.93 -38.80 12.55
CA LYS A 5 21.52 -37.42 12.28
C LYS A 5 22.65 -36.74 11.47
N THR A 6 22.31 -35.81 10.57
CA THR A 6 22.90 -34.45 10.48
C THR A 6 22.39 -33.75 9.21
N LEU A 7 21.58 -32.72 9.42
CA LEU A 7 21.30 -31.64 8.46
C LEU A 7 22.59 -30.85 8.20
N ILE A 8 22.92 -30.58 6.95
CA ILE A 8 23.98 -29.62 6.58
C ILE A 8 23.32 -28.43 5.86
N PHE A 9 23.26 -27.31 6.57
CA PHE A 9 23.03 -25.97 6.01
C PHE A 9 24.34 -25.50 5.36
N ALA A 10 24.33 -25.17 4.07
CA ALA A 10 25.45 -24.52 3.40
C ALA A 10 25.22 -23.00 3.36
N LEU A 11 25.96 -22.27 4.21
CA LEU A 11 26.12 -20.82 4.15
C LEU A 11 27.33 -20.55 3.23
N LEU A 12 27.12 -19.90 2.09
CA LEU A 12 28.20 -19.44 1.21
C LEU A 12 28.49 -17.96 1.53
N ALA A 13 29.56 -17.75 2.28
CA ALA A 13 30.23 -16.46 2.39
C ALA A 13 31.28 -16.36 1.26
N LEU A 14 31.25 -15.27 0.49
CA LEU A 14 32.37 -14.90 -0.39
C LEU A 14 32.64 -13.39 -0.28
N SER A 15 33.73 -13.15 0.45
CA SER A 15 34.67 -12.04 0.52
C SER A 15 34.44 -10.75 -0.27
N ALA A 16 34.61 -9.65 0.47
CA ALA A 16 34.79 -8.27 0.03
C ALA A 16 36.05 -8.06 -0.83
N CYS A 17 35.97 -7.10 -1.77
CA CYS A 17 36.93 -5.98 -1.92
C CYS A 17 36.59 -5.10 -3.14
N SER A 18 36.01 -3.93 -2.92
CA SER A 18 36.39 -2.70 -3.65
C SER A 18 35.91 -1.48 -2.87
N LYS A 19 36.83 -0.53 -2.70
CA LYS A 19 36.75 0.65 -1.84
C LYS A 19 35.62 1.59 -2.27
N HIS A 20 34.80 2.03 -1.32
CA HIS A 20 34.13 3.32 -1.40
C HIS A 20 34.29 4.07 -0.08
N SER A 21 34.48 5.37 -0.22
CA SER A 21 34.86 6.35 0.77
C SER A 21 33.76 6.60 1.82
N ARG A 22 34.08 6.27 3.06
CA ARG A 22 33.85 7.02 4.31
C ARG A 22 32.68 8.02 4.32
N GLU A 23 31.45 7.50 4.38
CA GLU A 23 30.28 8.10 5.06
C GLU A 23 29.44 6.95 5.67
N ASP A 24 30.06 6.12 6.50
CA ASP A 24 29.37 5.13 7.33
C ASP A 24 29.24 5.68 8.76
N GLU A 25 28.36 6.67 8.96
CA GLU A 25 27.63 6.66 10.22
C GLU A 25 26.45 5.70 10.03
N PRO A 26 26.34 4.63 10.84
CA PRO A 26 25.15 3.81 10.78
C PRO A 26 23.97 4.73 11.08
N GLN A 27 22.96 4.74 10.21
CA GLN A 27 21.63 5.26 10.52
C GLN A 27 21.02 4.43 11.66
N GLN A 28 21.59 4.56 12.85
CA GLN A 28 20.97 4.39 14.16
C GLN A 28 20.00 5.56 14.40
N MET A 29 19.24 5.93 13.37
CA MET A 29 18.14 6.87 13.48
C MET A 29 16.96 6.10 14.08
N VAL A 30 16.91 6.14 15.41
CA VAL A 30 15.67 6.04 16.21
C VAL A 30 14.89 4.72 16.09
N TYR A 31 15.52 3.61 16.49
CA TYR A 31 14.79 2.42 17.01
C TYR A 31 14.76 2.38 18.54
N GLN A 32 15.02 3.50 19.21
CA GLN A 32 14.90 3.59 20.66
C GLN A 32 13.49 4.11 21.01
N ASN A 33 12.66 3.19 21.54
CA ASN A 33 11.36 3.38 22.21
C ASN A 33 10.04 3.11 21.46
N PHE A 34 10.02 2.28 20.41
CA PHE A 34 8.77 1.62 19.98
C PHE A 34 8.97 0.10 19.98
N GLN A 35 8.74 -0.55 21.12
CA GLN A 35 8.67 -2.02 21.18
C GLN A 35 7.45 -2.60 20.43
N GLN A 36 6.54 -1.74 19.94
CA GLN A 36 5.33 -2.11 19.24
C GLN A 36 5.12 -1.22 18.01
N SER A 37 4.77 -1.84 16.88
CA SER A 37 4.37 -1.15 15.65
C SER A 37 3.30 -0.09 15.91
N LEU A 38 3.37 1.05 15.23
CA LEU A 38 2.27 2.02 15.19
C LEU A 38 1.00 1.44 14.55
N PHE A 39 1.14 0.33 13.83
CA PHE A 39 0.04 -0.40 13.23
C PHE A 39 -0.42 -1.59 14.07
N GLU A 40 -0.01 -1.71 15.34
CA GLU A 40 -0.39 -2.82 16.22
C GLU A 40 -1.18 -2.35 17.46
N PRO A 41 -2.39 -2.87 17.72
CA PRO A 41 -3.15 -3.79 16.86
C PRO A 41 -3.49 -3.14 15.51
N TYR A 42 -3.73 -3.97 14.47
CA TYR A 42 -3.98 -3.53 13.09
C TYR A 42 -4.94 -2.33 13.05
N ILE A 43 -4.47 -1.18 12.56
CA ILE A 43 -5.17 0.10 12.74
C ILE A 43 -6.51 0.17 12.01
N ALA A 44 -6.70 -0.63 10.96
CA ALA A 44 -7.98 -0.74 10.25
C ALA A 44 -8.80 -1.94 10.75
N GLN A 45 -8.61 -2.36 12.01
CA GLN A 45 -9.45 -3.37 12.65
C GLN A 45 -10.93 -2.97 12.58
N GLY A 46 -11.78 -3.93 12.22
CA GLY A 46 -13.20 -3.72 12.00
C GLY A 46 -13.56 -3.26 10.58
N SER A 47 -12.57 -3.03 9.71
CA SER A 47 -12.79 -2.73 8.30
C SER A 47 -13.00 -3.98 7.45
N ILE A 48 -13.29 -3.77 6.17
CA ILE A 48 -13.32 -4.76 5.11
C ILE A 48 -12.04 -5.62 5.05
N PHE A 49 -10.89 -5.08 5.43
CA PHE A 49 -9.62 -5.82 5.43
C PHE A 49 -9.55 -6.88 6.52
N THR A 50 -10.29 -6.72 7.61
CA THR A 50 -10.32 -7.68 8.74
C THR A 50 -11.63 -8.47 8.80
N ARG A 51 -12.49 -8.33 7.80
CA ARG A 51 -13.76 -9.05 7.77
C ARG A 51 -13.50 -10.55 7.59
N GLU A 52 -14.07 -11.37 8.47
CA GLU A 52 -13.98 -12.81 8.39
C GLU A 52 -14.66 -13.33 7.11
N VAL A 53 -13.95 -14.19 6.36
CA VAL A 53 -14.46 -14.72 5.07
C VAL A 53 -14.75 -16.21 5.03
N LYS A 54 -14.51 -16.93 6.12
CA LYS A 54 -14.58 -18.39 6.17
C LYS A 54 -15.93 -18.97 5.76
N ASN A 55 -17.02 -18.29 6.13
CA ASN A 55 -18.40 -18.78 5.92
C ASN A 55 -19.13 -18.00 4.82
N MET A 56 -18.41 -17.23 4.01
CA MET A 56 -19.03 -16.40 2.99
C MET A 56 -19.46 -17.22 1.78
N PRO A 57 -20.60 -16.90 1.14
CA PRO A 57 -21.05 -17.59 -0.05
C PRO A 57 -20.00 -17.51 -1.15
N LEU A 58 -19.62 -18.66 -1.70
CA LEU A 58 -18.75 -18.71 -2.86
C LEU A 58 -19.54 -18.32 -4.10
N ALA A 59 -18.90 -17.55 -4.99
CA ALA A 59 -19.43 -17.35 -6.33
C ALA A 59 -19.57 -18.72 -7.04
N THR A 60 -20.64 -18.89 -7.83
CA THR A 60 -20.92 -20.14 -8.55
C THR A 60 -19.76 -20.59 -9.44
N ASN A 61 -18.96 -19.65 -9.94
CA ASN A 61 -17.79 -19.90 -10.79
C ASN A 61 -16.43 -19.86 -10.04
N SER A 62 -16.43 -19.82 -8.71
CA SER A 62 -15.20 -19.69 -7.90
C SER A 62 -14.19 -20.82 -8.14
N ALA A 63 -14.65 -22.07 -8.28
CA ALA A 63 -13.79 -23.22 -8.59
C ALA A 63 -13.08 -23.06 -9.94
N ALA A 64 -13.78 -22.54 -10.96
CA ALA A 64 -13.19 -22.28 -12.27
C ALA A 64 -12.16 -21.15 -12.21
N ILE A 65 -12.43 -20.09 -11.46
CA ILE A 65 -11.48 -18.98 -11.24
C ILE A 65 -10.20 -19.51 -10.55
N ALA A 66 -10.36 -20.29 -9.47
CA ALA A 66 -9.23 -20.86 -8.75
C ALA A 66 -8.36 -21.78 -9.63
N ALA A 67 -9.00 -22.61 -10.47
CA ALA A 67 -8.29 -23.47 -11.42
C ALA A 67 -7.59 -22.69 -12.55
N TYR A 68 -8.09 -21.49 -12.87
CA TYR A 68 -7.54 -20.64 -13.93
C TYR A 68 -6.36 -19.78 -13.47
N MET A 69 -6.40 -19.27 -12.24
CA MET A 69 -5.41 -18.31 -11.72
C MET A 69 -3.94 -18.71 -11.94
N PRO A 70 -3.52 -19.97 -11.70
CA PRO A 70 -2.12 -20.38 -11.94
C PRO A 70 -1.71 -20.41 -13.42
N LYS A 71 -2.68 -20.49 -14.34
CA LYS A 71 -2.46 -20.56 -15.80
C LYS A 71 -2.44 -19.18 -16.45
N MET A 72 -3.16 -18.22 -15.86
CA MET A 72 -3.31 -16.85 -16.37
C MET A 72 -1.97 -16.16 -16.72
N PRO A 73 -0.89 -16.24 -15.91
CA PRO A 73 0.38 -15.59 -16.27
C PRO A 73 0.97 -16.10 -17.59
N ALA A 74 0.90 -17.41 -17.87
CA ALA A 74 1.43 -17.98 -19.10
C ALA A 74 0.66 -17.55 -20.36
N GLU A 75 -0.62 -17.20 -20.20
CA GLU A 75 -1.50 -16.76 -21.29
C GLU A 75 -1.26 -15.29 -21.69
N TYR A 76 -1.10 -14.40 -20.70
CA TYR A 76 -1.06 -12.94 -20.95
C TYR A 76 0.30 -12.28 -20.80
N LEU A 77 1.27 -12.91 -20.13
CA LEU A 77 2.57 -12.29 -19.99
C LEU A 77 3.39 -12.42 -21.29
N PRO A 78 4.17 -11.37 -21.66
CA PRO A 78 5.20 -11.49 -22.67
C PRO A 78 6.15 -12.66 -22.39
N GLU A 79 6.67 -13.31 -23.44
CA GLU A 79 7.48 -14.54 -23.34
C GLU A 79 8.64 -14.43 -22.33
N ARG A 80 9.27 -13.24 -22.25
CA ARG A 80 10.36 -12.94 -21.30
C ARG A 80 9.97 -13.06 -19.82
N PHE A 81 8.68 -12.98 -19.48
CA PHE A 81 8.18 -13.03 -18.10
C PHE A 81 7.49 -14.36 -17.75
N LYS A 82 7.10 -15.18 -18.75
CA LYS A 82 6.35 -16.43 -18.52
C LYS A 82 7.12 -17.46 -17.67
N LYS A 83 8.46 -17.45 -17.74
CA LYS A 83 9.32 -18.37 -16.97
C LYS A 83 9.67 -17.86 -15.58
N THR A 84 9.41 -16.60 -15.27
CA THR A 84 9.90 -15.93 -14.05
C THR A 84 8.79 -15.38 -13.15
N VAL A 85 7.57 -15.23 -13.67
CA VAL A 85 6.44 -14.66 -12.93
C VAL A 85 5.31 -15.69 -12.80
N LEU A 86 5.21 -16.31 -11.63
CA LEU A 86 4.18 -17.31 -11.29
C LEU A 86 3.16 -16.80 -10.26
N THR A 87 3.07 -15.48 -10.08
CA THR A 87 2.59 -14.77 -8.87
C THR A 87 3.73 -14.60 -7.86
N THR A 88 4.25 -13.38 -7.76
CA THR A 88 5.39 -13.04 -6.91
C THR A 88 5.09 -11.82 -6.06
N LEU A 89 5.80 -11.68 -4.95
CA LEU A 89 5.76 -10.47 -4.13
C LEU A 89 6.78 -9.47 -4.68
N SER A 90 6.35 -8.21 -4.85
CA SER A 90 7.29 -7.11 -5.08
C SER A 90 7.73 -6.56 -3.73
N THR A 91 9.01 -6.74 -3.41
CA THR A 91 9.59 -6.27 -2.13
C THR A 91 10.33 -4.95 -2.26
N THR A 92 10.54 -4.45 -3.48
CA THR A 92 11.38 -3.26 -3.76
C THR A 92 10.66 -2.15 -4.52
N SER A 93 9.64 -2.48 -5.31
CA SER A 93 8.87 -1.52 -6.12
C SER A 93 7.38 -1.64 -5.83
N TYR A 94 6.59 -0.59 -6.11
CA TYR A 94 5.12 -0.59 -6.05
C TYR A 94 4.48 -0.83 -4.66
N ASN A 95 5.26 -1.10 -3.60
CA ASN A 95 4.78 -1.03 -2.22
C ASN A 95 4.64 0.44 -1.82
N ILE A 96 3.49 0.88 -1.33
CA ILE A 96 3.18 2.28 -1.04
C ILE A 96 3.64 2.59 0.39
N PRO A 97 4.76 3.30 0.60
CA PRO A 97 5.23 3.60 1.94
C PRO A 97 4.24 4.53 2.65
N ILE A 98 4.03 4.27 3.94
CA ILE A 98 3.21 5.10 4.82
C ILE A 98 4.13 5.90 5.74
N TYR A 99 4.05 7.21 5.64
CA TYR A 99 4.70 8.14 6.57
C TYR A 99 3.71 8.55 7.65
N VAL A 100 3.88 8.00 8.84
CA VAL A 100 3.15 8.46 10.02
C VAL A 100 3.86 9.68 10.60
N VAL A 101 3.14 10.79 10.71
CA VAL A 101 3.65 12.08 11.16
C VAL A 101 2.79 12.62 12.30
N ASP A 102 3.29 13.61 13.04
CA ASP A 102 2.58 14.25 14.14
C ASP A 102 2.68 15.76 14.01
N SER A 103 1.65 16.40 13.45
CA SER A 103 1.65 17.86 13.28
C SER A 103 1.59 18.66 14.59
N ASN A 104 1.27 18.03 15.73
CA ASN A 104 1.36 18.68 17.05
C ASN A 104 2.80 18.70 17.58
N ASN A 105 3.72 17.91 17.01
CA ASN A 105 5.13 17.98 17.38
C ASN A 105 5.74 19.30 16.86
N PRO A 106 6.26 20.19 17.72
CA PRO A 106 6.87 21.45 17.29
C PRO A 106 8.07 21.27 16.35
N SER A 107 8.73 20.12 16.39
CA SER A 107 9.85 19.76 15.53
C SER A 107 9.42 19.05 14.24
N GLN A 108 8.12 18.88 13.99
CA GLN A 108 7.62 18.24 12.78
C GLN A 108 8.07 19.01 11.54
N GLU A 109 8.67 18.29 10.60
CA GLU A 109 9.04 18.81 9.30
C GLU A 109 7.85 18.86 8.35
N TYR A 110 7.90 19.79 7.39
CA TYR A 110 6.84 20.01 6.41
C TYR A 110 7.43 20.14 5.02
N ALA A 111 6.64 19.75 4.02
CA ALA A 111 6.96 19.99 2.62
C ALA A 111 5.78 20.65 1.91
N ASN A 112 6.07 21.37 0.83
CA ASN A 112 5.06 21.99 -0.02
C ASN A 112 4.63 20.99 -1.10
N PHE A 113 3.33 20.90 -1.32
CA PHE A 113 2.70 20.02 -2.30
C PHE A 113 1.86 20.84 -3.29
N GLU A 114 2.02 20.54 -4.57
CA GLU A 114 1.27 21.18 -5.66
C GLU A 114 0.75 20.14 -6.65
N SER A 115 -0.38 20.42 -7.28
CA SER A 115 -0.86 19.66 -8.44
C SER A 115 -1.62 20.56 -9.39
N LYS A 116 -1.40 20.33 -10.69
CA LYS A 116 -2.14 20.94 -11.80
C LYS A 116 -2.95 19.92 -12.57
N ASP A 117 -2.98 18.67 -12.10
CA ASP A 117 -3.65 17.57 -12.80
C ASP A 117 -5.17 17.68 -12.63
N ASN A 118 -5.92 17.46 -13.71
CA ASN A 118 -7.39 17.50 -13.72
C ASN A 118 -8.00 16.51 -12.74
N ARG A 119 -7.31 15.41 -12.41
CA ARG A 119 -7.72 14.43 -11.39
C ARG A 119 -7.67 14.98 -9.97
N VAL A 120 -7.10 16.16 -9.75
CA VAL A 120 -7.00 16.82 -8.44
C VAL A 120 -7.77 18.14 -8.45
N ILE A 121 -7.51 19.00 -9.43
CA ILE A 121 -8.03 20.38 -9.42
C ILE A 121 -9.55 20.47 -9.66
N TYR A 122 -10.19 19.38 -10.07
CA TYR A 122 -11.64 19.35 -10.31
C TYR A 122 -12.48 19.58 -9.04
N LYS A 123 -11.91 19.39 -7.83
CA LYS A 123 -12.67 19.52 -6.57
C LYS A 123 -11.90 20.31 -5.51
N LYS A 124 -12.58 21.34 -4.96
CA LYS A 124 -11.99 22.29 -4.00
C LYS A 124 -11.49 21.63 -2.72
N ASP A 125 -12.24 20.66 -2.18
CA ASP A 125 -11.85 19.96 -0.95
C ASP A 125 -10.61 19.09 -1.18
N LEU A 126 -10.51 18.42 -2.34
CA LEU A 126 -9.33 17.61 -2.68
C LEU A 126 -8.08 18.49 -2.74
N VAL A 127 -8.15 19.64 -3.41
CA VAL A 127 -7.07 20.63 -3.42
C VAL A 127 -6.73 21.08 -2.00
N GLN A 128 -7.74 21.52 -1.23
CA GLN A 128 -7.58 21.99 0.15
C GLN A 128 -6.85 20.99 1.05
N TYR A 129 -7.19 19.70 0.94
CA TYR A 129 -6.64 18.69 1.83
C TYR A 129 -5.41 17.97 1.31
N THR A 130 -5.03 18.11 0.03
CA THR A 130 -3.86 17.37 -0.51
C THR A 130 -2.73 18.27 -1.02
N THR A 131 -2.94 19.59 -1.13
CA THR A 131 -1.91 20.56 -1.54
C THR A 131 -1.50 21.49 -0.40
N GLY A 132 -0.50 22.33 -0.64
CA GLY A 132 0.02 23.29 0.33
C GLY A 132 1.05 22.66 1.26
N ARG A 133 1.11 23.15 2.50
CA ARG A 133 2.11 22.73 3.48
C ARG A 133 1.62 21.49 4.23
N ILE A 134 2.23 20.34 3.95
CA ILE A 134 1.87 19.02 4.51
C ILE A 134 3.02 18.49 5.39
N PRO A 135 2.74 17.96 6.59
CA PRO A 135 3.78 17.36 7.43
C PRO A 135 4.40 16.16 6.72
N LEU A 136 5.71 16.14 6.56
CA LEU A 136 6.42 15.08 5.85
C LEU A 136 7.89 15.06 6.32
N PRO A 137 8.45 13.89 6.67
CA PRO A 137 9.86 13.79 7.03
C PRO A 137 10.76 14.04 5.81
N LYS A 138 11.94 14.65 6.00
CA LYS A 138 12.91 14.89 4.92
C LYS A 138 13.34 13.65 4.14
N TYR A 139 13.36 12.49 4.79
CA TYR A 139 13.74 11.22 4.19
C TYR A 139 12.62 10.54 3.39
N ALA A 140 11.44 11.17 3.29
CA ALA A 140 10.33 10.61 2.54
C ALA A 140 10.72 10.39 1.06
N GLN A 141 10.38 9.21 0.56
CA GLN A 141 10.69 8.76 -0.78
C GLN A 141 9.46 7.99 -1.31
N PRO A 142 8.96 8.30 -2.52
CA PRO A 142 7.92 7.50 -3.14
C PRO A 142 8.39 6.06 -3.39
N ALA A 143 7.41 5.16 -3.51
CA ALA A 143 7.63 3.79 -3.96
C ALA A 143 8.50 3.74 -5.22
N GLY A 144 9.38 2.73 -5.31
CA GLY A 144 10.09 2.43 -6.55
C GLY A 144 9.14 2.03 -7.68
N GLY A 145 9.59 2.16 -8.92
CA GLY A 145 8.79 1.86 -10.11
C GLY A 145 8.11 3.09 -10.72
N GLY A 146 7.19 2.86 -11.66
CA GLY A 146 6.53 3.93 -12.43
C GLY A 146 5.51 4.76 -11.63
N ASP A 147 4.84 4.13 -10.65
CA ASP A 147 3.71 4.73 -9.94
C ASP A 147 4.12 5.81 -8.95
N LYS A 148 5.34 5.71 -8.40
CA LYS A 148 5.93 6.67 -7.45
C LYS A 148 4.94 7.15 -6.38
N SER A 149 4.26 6.22 -5.72
CA SER A 149 3.20 6.53 -4.76
C SER A 149 3.72 6.53 -3.32
N PHE A 150 3.08 7.30 -2.43
CA PHE A 150 3.22 7.16 -0.97
C PHE A 150 1.98 7.70 -0.25
N ALA A 151 1.90 7.45 1.05
CA ALA A 151 0.86 7.97 1.92
C ALA A 151 1.44 8.76 3.10
N VAL A 152 0.69 9.76 3.58
CA VAL A 152 1.01 10.57 4.76
C VAL A 152 -0.15 10.57 5.72
N TYR A 153 0.05 9.99 6.89
CA TYR A 153 -0.96 9.82 7.92
C TYR A 153 -0.58 10.66 9.14
N ASP A 154 -1.30 11.77 9.33
CA ASP A 154 -1.06 12.70 10.43
C ASP A 154 -1.88 12.28 11.65
N ARG A 155 -1.20 11.77 12.68
CA ARG A 155 -1.84 11.26 13.89
C ARG A 155 -2.49 12.36 14.72
N ALA A 156 -2.00 13.59 14.65
CA ALA A 156 -2.55 14.70 15.44
C ALA A 156 -3.94 15.08 14.94
N THR A 157 -4.12 15.14 13.63
CA THR A 157 -5.37 15.59 13.00
C THR A 157 -6.26 14.44 12.55
N GLY A 158 -5.72 13.22 12.44
CA GLY A 158 -6.39 12.08 11.82
C GLY A 158 -6.43 12.14 10.30
N MET A 159 -5.72 13.10 9.67
CA MET A 159 -5.75 13.25 8.23
C MET A 159 -4.86 12.22 7.53
N MET A 160 -5.47 11.45 6.64
CA MET A 160 -4.81 10.48 5.77
C MET A 160 -4.81 11.00 4.35
N ARG A 161 -3.64 11.04 3.72
CA ARG A 161 -3.46 11.50 2.35
C ARG A 161 -2.67 10.47 1.57
N GLU A 162 -3.08 10.21 0.34
CA GLU A 162 -2.36 9.33 -0.56
C GLU A 162 -2.11 10.03 -1.87
N TYR A 163 -0.94 9.76 -2.44
CA TYR A 163 -0.44 10.47 -3.60
C TYR A 163 0.08 9.48 -4.65
N PHE A 164 -0.20 9.80 -5.91
CA PHE A 164 0.22 9.03 -7.09
C PHE A 164 1.06 9.87 -8.04
N HIS A 165 2.05 9.22 -8.67
CA HIS A 165 3.01 9.81 -9.58
C HIS A 165 3.71 11.02 -8.96
N VAL A 166 4.30 10.78 -7.77
CA VAL A 166 4.91 11.83 -6.98
C VAL A 166 6.34 12.10 -7.44
N VAL A 167 6.64 13.38 -7.67
CA VAL A 167 7.96 13.85 -8.09
C VAL A 167 8.33 15.09 -7.29
N LYS A 168 9.56 15.15 -6.79
CA LYS A 168 10.09 16.34 -6.12
C LYS A 168 10.87 17.17 -7.12
N ASP A 169 10.58 18.46 -7.22
CA ASP A 169 11.33 19.37 -8.08
C ASP A 169 12.63 19.86 -7.42
N GLU A 170 13.42 20.63 -8.17
CA GLU A 170 14.70 21.18 -7.72
C GLU A 170 14.57 22.14 -6.53
N LYS A 171 13.40 22.76 -6.34
CA LYS A 171 13.10 23.65 -5.22
C LYS A 171 12.62 22.90 -3.98
N GLY A 172 12.43 21.59 -4.10
CA GLY A 172 11.94 20.71 -3.05
C GLY A 172 10.43 20.66 -2.93
N THR A 173 9.68 21.24 -3.86
CA THR A 173 8.22 21.13 -3.92
C THR A 173 7.83 19.77 -4.51
N TRP A 174 6.86 19.13 -3.89
CA TRP A 174 6.32 17.85 -4.33
C TRP A 174 5.15 18.07 -5.29
N HIS A 175 5.25 17.45 -6.46
CA HIS A 175 4.23 17.43 -7.50
C HIS A 175 3.61 16.05 -7.59
N PHE A 176 2.31 15.98 -7.83
CA PHE A 176 1.58 14.71 -7.94
C PHE A 176 0.45 14.81 -8.96
N SER A 177 0.04 13.65 -9.48
CA SER A 177 -0.94 13.60 -10.59
C SER A 177 -2.30 13.05 -10.18
N ALA A 178 -2.40 12.33 -9.06
CA ALA A 178 -3.67 12.02 -8.43
C ALA A 178 -3.49 11.93 -6.91
N SER A 179 -4.57 12.18 -6.17
CA SER A 179 -4.57 12.08 -4.71
C SER A 179 -5.94 11.69 -4.19
N GLY A 180 -5.95 11.13 -2.99
CA GLY A 180 -7.15 10.94 -2.19
C GLY A 180 -6.89 11.34 -0.74
N TYR A 181 -7.94 11.71 -0.02
CA TYR A 181 -7.83 11.92 1.43
C TYR A 181 -8.97 11.26 2.19
N PHE A 182 -8.71 10.95 3.46
CA PHE A 182 -9.72 10.56 4.44
C PHE A 182 -9.44 11.27 5.77
N LYS A 183 -10.48 11.70 6.46
CA LYS A 183 -10.37 12.29 7.80
C LYS A 183 -10.82 11.27 8.85
N ALA A 184 -9.87 10.65 9.51
CA ALA A 184 -10.13 9.81 10.68
C ALA A 184 -10.18 10.66 11.96
N LYS A 185 -10.50 10.02 13.07
CA LYS A 185 -10.21 10.60 14.39
C LYS A 185 -8.69 10.63 14.63
N PRO A 186 -8.18 11.56 15.46
CA PRO A 186 -6.78 11.57 15.87
C PRO A 186 -6.31 10.21 16.40
N ASN A 187 -5.02 9.93 16.24
CA ASN A 187 -4.34 8.68 16.60
C ASN A 187 -4.97 7.42 15.97
N PHE A 188 -5.56 7.54 14.78
CA PHE A 188 -6.16 6.42 14.04
C PHE A 188 -7.31 5.72 14.77
N LYS A 189 -7.93 6.40 15.73
CA LYS A 189 -9.00 5.81 16.53
C LYS A 189 -10.21 5.47 15.65
N ASP A 190 -10.74 4.26 15.86
CA ASP A 190 -11.95 3.75 15.20
C ASP A 190 -11.90 3.75 13.67
N LEU A 191 -10.71 3.76 13.04
CA LEU A 191 -10.56 3.89 11.59
C LEU A 191 -11.41 2.87 10.81
N GLY A 192 -11.30 1.59 11.14
CA GLY A 192 -12.07 0.55 10.44
C GLY A 192 -13.57 0.57 10.74
N LYS A 193 -13.97 1.12 11.90
CA LYS A 193 -15.38 1.28 12.28
C LYS A 193 -16.03 2.45 11.54
N ASP A 194 -15.33 3.58 11.47
CA ASP A 194 -15.85 4.81 10.85
C ASP A 194 -15.72 4.76 9.31
N ASN A 195 -14.84 3.91 8.78
CA ASN A 195 -14.63 3.72 7.35
C ASN A 195 -14.49 2.23 7.00
N PHE A 196 -15.58 1.48 7.15
CA PHE A 196 -15.58 0.04 6.88
C PHE A 196 -15.02 -0.32 5.49
N ALA A 197 -15.38 0.44 4.46
CA ALA A 197 -14.93 0.23 3.08
C ALA A 197 -13.48 0.68 2.84
N MET A 198 -12.84 1.34 3.80
CA MET A 198 -11.53 1.96 3.69
C MET A 198 -11.42 2.92 2.51
N GLN A 199 -12.50 3.61 2.15
CA GLN A 199 -12.54 4.51 1.00
C GLN A 199 -12.03 5.90 1.35
N HIS A 200 -11.40 6.57 0.39
CA HIS A 200 -11.17 8.00 0.47
C HIS A 200 -12.52 8.76 0.55
N THR A 201 -12.55 9.85 1.31
CA THR A 201 -13.68 10.79 1.34
C THR A 201 -13.89 11.40 -0.05
N THR A 202 -12.80 11.81 -0.68
CA THR A 202 -12.76 12.37 -2.03
C THR A 202 -11.47 11.94 -2.71
N GLY A 203 -11.52 11.75 -4.03
CA GLY A 203 -10.34 11.43 -4.85
C GLY A 203 -9.91 9.97 -4.73
N GLY A 204 -8.67 9.71 -5.14
CA GLY A 204 -8.02 8.42 -5.06
C GLY A 204 -6.61 8.48 -5.65
N SER A 205 -5.65 7.94 -4.92
CA SER A 205 -4.27 7.64 -5.36
C SER A 205 -4.19 6.36 -6.21
N ALA A 206 -5.25 5.55 -6.18
CA ALA A 206 -5.36 4.29 -6.90
C ALA A 206 -6.78 4.09 -7.43
N VAL A 207 -6.93 3.17 -8.39
CA VAL A 207 -8.19 2.93 -9.10
C VAL A 207 -9.33 2.46 -8.20
N VAL A 208 -9.02 1.82 -7.08
CA VAL A 208 -10.05 1.38 -6.13
C VAL A 208 -10.50 2.48 -5.18
N CYS A 209 -9.83 3.64 -5.17
CA CYS A 209 -10.10 4.75 -4.24
C CYS A 209 -10.11 4.33 -2.77
N MET A 210 -9.45 3.23 -2.40
CA MET A 210 -9.30 2.80 -1.02
C MET A 210 -7.96 3.26 -0.44
N LEU A 211 -7.84 3.19 0.88
CA LEU A 211 -6.61 3.35 1.64
C LEU A 211 -5.70 2.11 1.46
N ASN A 212 -5.27 1.89 0.21
CA ASN A 212 -4.51 0.72 -0.26
C ASN A 212 -3.20 0.42 0.47
N PRO A 213 -2.43 1.40 0.97
CA PRO A 213 -1.24 1.13 1.75
C PRO A 213 -1.51 0.23 2.96
N LEU A 214 -2.74 0.25 3.49
CA LEU A 214 -3.15 -0.59 4.62
C LEU A 214 -3.45 -2.04 4.24
N SER A 215 -3.59 -2.36 2.96
CA SER A 215 -3.75 -3.75 2.48
C SER A 215 -2.46 -4.36 1.96
N GLN A 216 -1.31 -3.72 2.21
CA GLN A 216 0.01 -4.22 1.84
C GLN A 216 0.71 -4.82 3.07
N ILE A 217 1.65 -5.73 2.82
CA ILE A 217 2.39 -6.41 3.89
C ILE A 217 3.36 -5.40 4.54
N GLY A 218 3.18 -5.14 5.83
CA GLY A 218 4.08 -4.29 6.62
C GLY A 218 5.36 -5.02 7.05
N ILE A 219 6.40 -4.25 7.37
CA ILE A 219 7.69 -4.81 7.85
C ILE A 219 7.53 -5.61 9.15
N GLU A 220 6.64 -5.17 10.04
CA GLU A 220 6.38 -5.83 11.33
C GLU A 220 5.61 -7.14 11.17
N GLU A 221 4.68 -7.20 10.22
CA GLU A 221 3.97 -8.44 9.87
C GLU A 221 4.94 -9.46 9.27
N ALA A 222 5.81 -8.99 8.36
CA ALA A 222 6.87 -9.83 7.79
C ALA A 222 7.83 -10.37 8.87
N ARG A 223 8.20 -9.54 9.87
CA ARG A 223 9.04 -9.96 11.01
C ARG A 223 8.34 -10.99 11.90
N LYS A 224 7.04 -10.84 12.14
CA LYS A 224 6.24 -11.77 12.94
C LYS A 224 5.87 -13.04 12.19
N GLY A 225 5.95 -13.03 10.87
CA GLY A 225 5.49 -14.13 10.03
C GLY A 225 3.97 -14.30 10.02
N GLU A 226 3.23 -13.25 10.37
CA GLU A 226 1.77 -13.28 10.50
C GLU A 226 1.16 -12.04 9.85
N ILE A 227 0.19 -12.24 8.96
CA ILE A 227 -0.62 -11.18 8.32
C ILE A 227 -2.05 -11.32 8.85
N LYS A 228 -2.61 -10.22 9.37
CA LYS A 228 -3.94 -10.22 10.02
C LYS A 228 -5.03 -9.51 9.22
N HIS A 229 -4.74 -9.17 7.98
CA HIS A 229 -5.64 -8.43 7.11
C HIS A 229 -5.64 -8.99 5.69
N ALA A 230 -6.64 -8.61 4.90
CA ALA A 230 -6.73 -8.94 3.50
C ALA A 230 -5.65 -8.21 2.70
N LEU A 231 -5.10 -8.90 1.69
CA LEU A 231 -4.08 -8.35 0.81
C LEU A 231 -4.70 -7.77 -0.46
N SER A 232 -4.22 -6.60 -0.87
CA SER A 232 -4.44 -6.10 -2.23
C SER A 232 -3.51 -6.79 -3.21
N PHE A 233 -4.05 -7.26 -4.33
CA PHE A 233 -3.26 -7.78 -5.44
C PHE A 233 -3.88 -7.35 -6.78
N THR A 234 -3.03 -7.17 -7.78
CA THR A 234 -3.44 -6.85 -9.15
C THR A 234 -3.40 -8.12 -9.99
N ILE A 235 -4.43 -8.34 -10.81
CA ILE A 235 -4.41 -9.39 -11.84
C ILE A 235 -4.58 -8.78 -13.22
N ALA A 236 -3.97 -9.42 -14.22
CA ALA A 236 -4.15 -9.06 -15.61
C ALA A 236 -5.53 -9.52 -16.10
N ASN A 237 -6.12 -8.74 -17.03
CA ASN A 237 -7.34 -9.09 -17.74
C ASN A 237 -8.52 -9.52 -16.84
N ALA A 238 -8.71 -8.82 -15.72
CA ALA A 238 -9.93 -8.97 -14.95
C ALA A 238 -11.13 -8.54 -15.79
N GLY A 239 -12.21 -9.32 -15.73
CA GLY A 239 -13.42 -9.06 -16.50
C GLY A 239 -13.96 -7.64 -16.31
N LYS A 240 -14.74 -7.17 -17.29
CA LYS A 240 -15.31 -5.82 -17.28
C LYS A 240 -16.21 -5.57 -16.06
N GLY A 241 -16.08 -4.39 -15.44
CA GLY A 241 -16.94 -3.84 -14.39
C GLY A 241 -16.19 -3.41 -13.14
N PHE A 242 -16.85 -2.60 -12.31
CA PHE A 242 -16.38 -2.31 -10.95
C PHE A 242 -16.95 -3.34 -9.98
N SER A 243 -16.13 -3.77 -9.02
CA SER A 243 -16.59 -4.52 -7.86
C SER A 243 -16.44 -3.64 -6.64
N TYR A 244 -17.44 -3.66 -5.76
CA TYR A 244 -17.35 -2.97 -4.49
C TYR A 244 -16.06 -3.40 -3.75
N PRO A 245 -15.28 -2.45 -3.18
CA PRO A 245 -15.60 -1.03 -2.97
C PRO A 245 -14.99 -0.08 -4.02
N ALA A 246 -14.57 -0.56 -5.21
CA ALA A 246 -13.98 0.31 -6.22
C ALA A 246 -14.98 1.36 -6.74
N LYS A 247 -14.49 2.60 -6.92
CA LYS A 247 -15.28 3.76 -7.42
C LYS A 247 -14.85 4.26 -8.81
N GLN A 248 -13.71 3.80 -9.32
CA GLN A 248 -13.17 4.20 -10.63
C GLN A 248 -12.41 3.03 -11.29
N GLY A 249 -12.01 3.21 -12.56
CA GLY A 249 -11.30 2.19 -13.35
C GLY A 249 -9.94 2.63 -13.83
N ASP A 250 -9.17 1.67 -14.35
CA ASP A 250 -7.87 1.88 -15.01
C ASP A 250 -7.95 1.55 -16.50
N GLY A 251 -7.69 2.54 -17.36
CA GLY A 251 -7.58 2.34 -18.81
C GLY A 251 -8.73 1.57 -19.50
N PRO A 252 -8.49 1.03 -20.71
CA PRO A 252 -9.44 0.16 -21.42
C PRO A 252 -9.46 -1.29 -20.89
N GLN A 253 -8.52 -1.66 -20.00
CA GLN A 253 -8.38 -3.00 -19.41
C GLN A 253 -8.39 -2.83 -17.89
N GLN A 254 -9.52 -3.16 -17.28
CA GLN A 254 -9.91 -2.72 -15.95
C GLN A 254 -9.23 -3.57 -14.87
N THR A 255 -8.53 -2.91 -13.95
CA THR A 255 -7.85 -3.55 -12.81
C THR A 255 -8.84 -4.10 -11.78
N LEU A 256 -8.61 -5.35 -11.37
CA LEU A 256 -9.37 -6.11 -10.38
C LEU A 256 -9.27 -5.50 -8.97
N MET A 257 -10.39 -5.49 -8.24
CA MET A 257 -10.40 -5.93 -6.84
C MET A 257 -11.67 -6.72 -6.52
N LEU A 258 -11.53 -7.62 -5.54
CA LEU A 258 -12.47 -8.62 -5.00
C LEU A 258 -13.94 -8.47 -5.45
N ARG A 259 -14.40 -9.40 -6.28
CA ARG A 259 -15.83 -9.52 -6.62
C ARG A 259 -16.61 -9.90 -5.36
N TRP A 260 -17.30 -8.93 -4.78
CA TRP A 260 -18.31 -9.15 -3.75
C TRP A 260 -19.69 -9.06 -4.37
N LYS A 261 -20.40 -10.19 -4.40
CA LYS A 261 -21.82 -10.21 -4.78
C LYS A 261 -22.62 -10.10 -3.47
N ASP A 262 -23.04 -8.89 -3.12
CA ASP A 262 -24.08 -8.71 -2.11
C ASP A 262 -25.39 -9.25 -2.71
N ASN A 263 -25.78 -10.44 -2.29
CA ASN A 263 -27.15 -10.91 -2.47
C ASN A 263 -27.98 -10.33 -1.32
N GLY A 264 -28.43 -9.08 -1.45
CA GLY A 264 -29.24 -8.41 -0.43
C GLY A 264 -29.97 -7.18 -0.97
N SER A 265 -31.18 -7.44 -1.48
CA SER A 265 -32.37 -6.59 -1.62
C SER A 265 -32.34 -5.13 -1.11
N VAL A 266 -32.86 -4.24 -1.97
CA VAL A 266 -33.52 -2.96 -1.66
C VAL A 266 -34.65 -3.16 -0.65
#